data_AF-A0A7L6N632-F1
#
_entry.id   AF-A0A7L6N632-F1
#
_cell.length_a   1.000
_cell.length_b   1.000
_cell.length_c   1.000
_cell.angle_alpha   90.00
_cell.angle_beta   90.00
_cell.angle_gamma   90.00
#
_symmetry.space_group_name_H-M   'P 1'
#
loop_
_entity.id
_entity.type
_entity.pdbx_description
1 polymer ?
#
loop_
_entity_poly.entity_id
_entity_poly.type
_entity_poly.pdbx_seq_one_letter_code
_entity_poly.pdbx_strand_id
1 'polypeptide(L)'
;MEKFINFLKEKSMKIVNKTNEFVDQTKDKIKDNLLNDQLKRRFQLENPHKMLVSEKVTPVNMIQELTSSHAKIYEDDNVFVFYGPKKDNDIQIGYYIRNLATMEEFIVKDILEVEVPVTYKEKVYEVLATAVYCEAYNG
;
A
#
# COMPACT_ATOMS: atom_id res chain seq x y z
N MET A 1 16.97 -1.62 5.64
CA MET A 1 16.34 -2.92 5.36
C MET A 1 15.99 -3.69 6.64
N GLU A 2 16.94 -4.07 7.51
CA GLU A 2 16.62 -4.86 8.73
C GLU A 2 15.61 -4.18 9.68
N LYS A 3 15.75 -2.88 9.93
CA LYS A 3 14.79 -2.11 10.74
C LYS A 3 13.37 -2.18 10.16
N PHE A 4 13.23 -2.04 8.85
CA PHE A 4 11.93 -2.09 8.16
C PHE A 4 11.30 -3.48 8.22
N ILE A 5 12.09 -4.54 7.99
CA ILE A 5 11.63 -5.93 8.11
C ILE A 5 11.18 -6.24 9.54
N ASN A 6 11.93 -5.79 10.54
CA ASN A 6 11.57 -6.00 11.95
C ASN A 6 10.27 -5.25 12.31
N PHE A 7 10.12 -4.01 11.86
CA PHE A 7 8.88 -3.24 12.01
C PHE A 7 7.66 -3.98 11.44
N LEU A 8 7.76 -4.51 10.21
CA LEU A 8 6.67 -5.24 9.59
C LEU A 8 6.29 -6.50 10.39
N LYS A 9 7.29 -7.22 10.91
CA LYS A 9 7.07 -8.38 11.79
C LYS A 9 6.40 -8.00 13.10
N GLU A 10 6.81 -6.89 13.73
CA GLU A 10 6.20 -6.38 14.97
C GLU A 10 4.74 -5.99 14.77
N LYS A 11 4.39 -5.42 13.61
CA LYS A 11 3.00 -5.12 13.23
C LYS A 11 2.21 -6.34 12.75
N SER A 12 2.74 -7.55 12.96
CA SER A 12 2.11 -8.83 12.57
C SER A 12 1.83 -8.95 11.07
N MET A 13 2.58 -8.24 10.22
CA MET A 13 2.47 -8.38 8.77
C MET A 13 3.29 -9.56 8.29
N LYS A 14 2.69 -10.38 7.43
CA LYS A 14 3.41 -11.49 6.80
C LYS A 14 4.12 -10.96 5.56
N ILE A 15 5.45 -11.02 5.55
CA ILE A 15 6.25 -10.63 4.39
C ILE A 15 6.16 -11.73 3.33
N VAL A 16 5.74 -11.36 2.13
CA VAL A 16 5.60 -12.30 1.01
C VAL A 16 6.94 -12.44 0.31
N ASN A 17 7.69 -13.49 0.67
CA ASN A 17 8.87 -13.91 -0.07
C ASN A 17 8.40 -14.68 -1.32
N LYS A 18 8.29 -14.00 -2.46
CA LYS A 18 7.85 -14.61 -3.73
C LYS A 18 8.78 -15.76 -4.13
N THR A 19 8.37 -16.99 -3.79
CA THR A 19 8.76 -18.19 -4.53
C THR A 19 7.65 -18.41 -5.55
N ASN A 20 8.01 -18.40 -6.84
CA ASN A 20 7.08 -18.42 -7.97
C ASN A 20 6.14 -19.64 -7.92
N GLU A 21 4.86 -19.44 -7.60
CA GLU A 21 3.81 -20.39 -7.94
C GLU A 21 2.71 -19.66 -8.71
N PHE A 22 2.84 -19.73 -10.04
CA PHE A 22 1.77 -19.47 -10.98
C PHE A 22 0.95 -20.74 -11.10
N VAL A 23 -0.31 -20.73 -10.67
CA VAL A 23 -1.29 -21.73 -11.11
C VAL A 23 -2.62 -21.07 -11.44
N ASP A 24 -3.13 -21.47 -12.61
CA ASP A 24 -4.37 -21.12 -13.27
C ASP A 24 -5.63 -21.19 -12.41
N GLN A 25 -6.54 -20.21 -12.57
CA GLN A 25 -8.00 -20.41 -12.44
C GLN A 25 -8.78 -19.18 -12.95
N THR A 26 -9.44 -19.28 -14.10
CA THR A 26 -10.11 -18.14 -14.78
C THR A 26 -11.60 -17.99 -14.44
N LYS A 27 -12.21 -18.95 -13.73
CA LYS A 27 -13.60 -18.83 -13.23
C LYS A 27 -13.70 -18.33 -11.78
N ASP A 28 -12.72 -18.62 -10.93
CA ASP A 28 -12.62 -18.05 -9.59
C ASP A 28 -12.30 -16.55 -9.63
N LYS A 29 -11.54 -16.10 -10.65
CA LYS A 29 -11.22 -14.69 -10.91
C LYS A 29 -12.40 -13.72 -10.83
N ILE A 30 -13.61 -14.07 -11.29
CA ILE A 30 -14.74 -13.11 -11.26
C ILE A 30 -15.29 -12.93 -9.84
N LYS A 31 -15.44 -14.03 -9.09
CA LYS A 31 -15.87 -13.97 -7.67
C LYS A 31 -14.77 -13.35 -6.81
N ASP A 32 -13.53 -13.70 -7.10
CA ASP A 32 -12.35 -13.13 -6.46
C ASP A 32 -12.24 -11.64 -6.75
N ASN A 33 -12.55 -11.17 -7.96
CA ASN A 33 -12.55 -9.75 -8.29
C ASN A 33 -13.62 -8.97 -7.51
N LEU A 34 -14.85 -9.50 -7.40
CA LEU A 34 -15.90 -8.83 -6.61
C LEU A 34 -15.54 -8.78 -5.12
N LEU A 35 -15.02 -9.88 -4.58
CA LEU A 35 -14.55 -9.94 -3.20
C LEU A 35 -13.37 -8.97 -3.00
N ASN A 36 -12.40 -8.96 -3.91
CA ASN A 36 -11.23 -8.08 -3.90
C ASN A 36 -11.65 -6.61 -3.94
N ASP A 37 -12.62 -6.23 -4.77
CA ASP A 37 -13.17 -4.87 -4.78
C ASP A 37 -13.84 -4.49 -3.44
N GLN A 38 -14.55 -5.43 -2.83
CA GLN A 38 -15.16 -5.22 -1.51
C GLN A 38 -14.10 -5.08 -0.42
N LEU A 39 -13.06 -5.90 -0.44
CA LEU A 39 -11.94 -5.84 0.50
C LEU A 39 -11.13 -4.56 0.31
N LYS A 40 -10.85 -4.14 -0.93
CA LYS A 40 -10.23 -2.85 -1.26
C LYS A 40 -11.05 -1.69 -0.70
N ARG A 41 -12.37 -1.68 -0.93
CA ARG A 41 -13.25 -0.65 -0.38
C ARG A 41 -13.24 -0.64 1.15
N ARG A 42 -13.23 -1.81 1.80
CA ARG A 42 -13.10 -1.89 3.26
C ARG A 42 -11.78 -1.33 3.76
N PHE A 43 -10.68 -1.75 3.14
CA PHE A 43 -9.36 -1.21 3.45
C PHE A 43 -9.32 0.32 3.30
N GLN A 44 -9.89 0.87 2.23
CA GLN A 44 -9.98 2.31 2.00
C GLN A 44 -10.84 3.04 3.03
N LEU A 45 -11.95 2.44 3.47
CA LEU A 45 -12.81 3.02 4.51
C LEU A 45 -12.14 3.03 5.88
N GLU A 46 -11.37 1.98 6.19
CA GLU A 46 -10.58 1.90 7.43
C GLU A 46 -9.36 2.84 7.41
N ASN A 47 -8.86 3.15 6.21
CA ASN A 47 -7.66 3.95 6.00
C ASN A 47 -7.94 5.09 5.00
N PRO A 48 -8.63 6.17 5.43
CA PRO A 48 -9.10 7.24 4.54
C PRO A 48 -7.98 8.18 4.04
N HIS A 49 -6.73 7.95 4.44
CA HIS A 49 -5.61 8.83 4.10
C HIS A 49 -5.22 8.70 2.63
N LYS A 50 -5.37 9.79 1.89
CA LYS A 50 -5.02 9.86 0.47
C LYS A 50 -3.56 10.26 0.30
N MET A 51 -2.84 9.43 -0.43
CA MET A 51 -1.44 9.63 -0.78
C MET A 51 -1.31 9.82 -2.28
N LEU A 52 -0.58 10.84 -2.69
CA LEU A 52 -0.17 11.03 -4.08
C LEU A 52 1.20 10.39 -4.26
N VAL A 53 1.33 9.49 -5.23
CA VAL A 53 2.62 8.89 -5.62
C VAL A 53 3.08 9.52 -6.93
N SER A 54 4.33 9.96 -7.01
CA SER A 54 4.88 10.58 -8.22
C SER A 54 6.38 10.36 -8.37
N GLU A 55 6.87 10.30 -9.61
CA GLU A 55 8.31 10.18 -9.92
C GLU A 55 9.13 11.40 -9.49
N LYS A 56 8.48 12.56 -9.40
CA LYS A 56 9.10 13.85 -9.09
C LYS A 56 8.21 14.61 -8.12
N VAL A 57 8.81 15.51 -7.36
CA VAL A 57 8.06 16.51 -6.59
C VAL A 57 7.26 17.36 -7.58
N THR A 58 5.94 17.27 -7.53
CA THR A 58 5.03 18.02 -8.41
C THR A 58 3.96 18.72 -7.59
N PRO A 59 3.59 19.97 -7.92
CA PRO A 59 2.52 20.66 -7.22
C PRO A 59 1.19 19.92 -7.40
N VAL A 60 0.42 19.81 -6.32
CA VAL A 60 -0.89 19.12 -6.36
C VAL A 60 -1.81 19.89 -7.30
N ASN A 61 -2.40 19.18 -8.26
CA ASN A 61 -3.48 19.69 -9.09
C ASN A 61 -4.73 18.80 -8.93
N MET A 62 -5.89 19.29 -9.36
CA MET A 62 -7.17 18.54 -9.23
C MET A 62 -7.13 17.16 -9.92
N ILE A 63 -6.32 17.00 -10.97
CA ILE A 63 -6.18 15.71 -11.68
C ILE A 63 -5.44 14.71 -10.78
N GLN A 64 -4.42 15.15 -10.07
CA GLN A 64 -3.62 14.31 -9.16
C GLN A 64 -4.41 13.87 -7.92
N GLU A 65 -5.39 14.67 -7.46
CA GLU A 65 -6.30 14.22 -6.40
C GLU A 65 -7.14 13.01 -6.83
N LEU A 66 -7.53 12.94 -8.12
CA LEU A 66 -8.30 11.83 -8.67
C LEU A 66 -7.48 10.54 -8.81
N THR A 67 -6.16 10.64 -8.93
CA THR A 67 -5.24 9.49 -9.02
C THR A 67 -4.63 9.11 -7.66
N SER A 68 -5.06 9.75 -6.58
CA SER A 68 -4.56 9.45 -5.24
C SER A 68 -4.94 8.05 -4.78
N SER A 69 -4.03 7.41 -4.06
CA SER A 69 -4.23 6.08 -3.49
C SER A 69 -4.39 6.16 -1.98
N HIS A 70 -5.23 5.32 -1.41
CA HIS A 70 -5.39 5.27 0.03
C HIS A 70 -4.31 4.37 0.64
N ALA A 71 -3.75 4.80 1.77
CA ALA A 71 -2.75 4.04 2.49
C ALA A 71 -3.09 3.95 3.98
N LYS A 72 -2.75 2.81 4.58
CA LYS A 72 -2.61 2.71 6.02
C LYS A 72 -1.28 3.35 6.42
N ILE A 73 -1.33 4.28 7.37
CA ILE A 73 -0.15 5.03 7.82
C ILE A 73 0.34 4.48 9.14
N TYR A 74 1.65 4.29 9.25
CA TYR A 74 2.36 4.10 10.50
C TYR A 74 3.36 5.25 10.66
N GLU A 75 2.89 6.35 11.26
CA GLU A 75 3.61 7.62 11.34
C GLU A 75 4.95 7.50 12.07
N ASP A 76 4.99 6.70 13.15
CA ASP A 76 6.20 6.52 13.99
C ASP A 76 7.43 6.03 13.20
N ASP A 77 7.21 5.32 12.09
CA ASP A 77 8.28 4.70 11.30
C ASP A 77 8.26 5.10 9.82
N ASN A 78 7.43 6.09 9.43
CA ASN A 78 7.24 6.52 8.04
C ASN A 78 6.95 5.34 7.09
N VAL A 79 6.11 4.41 7.54
CA VAL A 79 5.70 3.26 6.74
C VAL A 79 4.27 3.45 6.25
N PHE A 80 4.09 3.31 4.94
CA PHE A 80 2.78 3.39 4.29
C PHE A 80 2.46 2.04 3.66
N VAL A 81 1.22 1.58 3.84
CA VAL A 81 0.77 0.31 3.26
C VAL A 81 -0.38 0.56 2.31
N PHE A 82 -0.17 0.20 1.05
CA PHE A 82 -1.11 0.35 -0.05
C PHE A 82 -1.77 -0.98 -0.35
N TYR A 83 -3.07 -0.96 -0.63
CA TYR A 83 -3.79 -2.16 -1.02
C TYR A 83 -3.28 -2.70 -2.37
N GLY A 84 -3.12 -4.02 -2.50
CA GLY A 84 -2.72 -4.67 -3.73
C GLY A 84 -1.22 -4.95 -3.84
N PRO A 85 -0.83 -5.83 -4.78
CA PRO A 85 0.57 -6.19 -5.01
C PRO A 85 1.38 -5.03 -5.56
N LYS A 86 2.71 -5.14 -5.45
CA LYS A 86 3.65 -4.12 -5.92
C LYS A 86 3.46 -3.81 -7.41
N LYS A 87 3.13 -4.84 -8.21
CA LYS A 87 2.91 -4.73 -9.67
C LYS A 87 1.70 -3.87 -10.04
N ASP A 88 0.73 -3.72 -9.14
CA ASP A 88 -0.52 -2.98 -9.41
C ASP A 88 -0.45 -1.52 -8.91
N ASN A 89 0.46 -1.21 -7.97
CA ASN A 89 0.55 0.11 -7.33
C ASN A 89 1.52 1.09 -8.02
N ASP A 90 2.31 0.65 -8.99
CA ASP A 90 3.32 1.46 -9.73
C ASP A 90 4.21 2.33 -8.81
N ILE A 91 4.61 1.77 -7.66
CA ILE A 91 5.50 2.45 -6.71
C ILE A 91 6.92 1.92 -6.88
N GLN A 92 7.89 2.83 -6.99
CA GLN A 92 9.30 2.50 -7.12
C GLN A 92 10.16 3.22 -6.08
N ILE A 93 11.34 2.66 -5.81
CA ILE A 93 12.32 3.29 -4.93
C ILE A 93 12.77 4.61 -5.57
N GLY A 94 12.84 5.68 -4.78
CA GLY A 94 13.14 7.03 -5.24
C GLY A 94 11.91 7.84 -5.66
N TYR A 95 10.71 7.23 -5.75
CA TYR A 95 9.48 7.99 -5.96
C TYR A 95 9.12 8.80 -4.72
N TYR A 96 8.30 9.81 -4.91
CA TYR A 96 7.78 10.69 -3.89
C TYR A 96 6.37 10.26 -3.52
N ILE A 97 6.08 10.30 -2.22
CA ILE A 97 4.77 10.09 -1.65
C ILE A 97 4.40 11.36 -0.89
N ARG A 98 3.29 12.00 -1.27
CA ARG A 98 2.75 13.17 -0.57
C ARG A 98 1.46 12.80 0.13
N ASN A 99 1.39 13.09 1.44
CA ASN A 99 0.15 13.01 2.19
C ASN A 99 -0.74 14.21 1.82
N LEU A 100 -1.90 13.98 1.23
CA LEU A 100 -2.78 15.09 0.81
C LEU A 100 -3.49 15.80 1.98
N ALA A 101 -3.49 15.20 3.17
CA ALA A 101 -4.06 15.83 4.36
C ALA A 101 -3.08 16.80 5.04
N THR A 102 -1.80 16.42 5.17
CA THR A 102 -0.77 17.23 5.85
C THR A 102 0.13 18.01 4.88
N MET A 103 0.08 17.65 3.59
CA MET A 103 0.98 18.13 2.53
C MET A 103 2.46 17.77 2.74
N GLU A 104 2.75 16.89 3.68
CA GLU A 104 4.10 16.37 3.92
C GLU A 104 4.54 15.45 2.77
N GLU A 105 5.81 15.52 2.45
CA GLU A 105 6.43 14.77 1.37
C GLU A 105 7.44 13.78 1.92
N PHE A 106 7.46 12.61 1.31
CA PHE A 106 8.32 11.52 1.68
C PHE A 106 8.96 10.91 0.43
N ILE A 107 10.18 10.42 0.55
CA ILE A 107 10.87 9.69 -0.51
C ILE A 107 10.88 8.19 -0.19
N VAL A 108 10.48 7.36 -1.15
CA VAL A 108 10.47 5.91 -1.01
C VAL A 108 11.91 5.38 -0.98
N LYS A 109 12.25 4.67 0.09
CA LYS A 109 13.58 4.05 0.26
C LYS A 109 13.55 2.55 0.08
N ASP A 110 12.47 1.89 0.50
CA ASP A 110 12.33 0.44 0.44
C ASP A 110 10.88 0.05 0.18
N ILE A 111 10.67 -1.11 -0.44
CA ILE A 111 9.35 -1.62 -0.84
C ILE A 111 9.30 -3.13 -0.63
N LEU A 112 8.30 -3.60 0.12
CA LEU A 112 8.04 -5.01 0.35
C LEU A 112 6.58 -5.34 0.10
N GLU A 113 6.31 -6.54 -0.40
CA GLU A 113 4.95 -7.09 -0.46
C GLU A 113 4.64 -7.78 0.87
N VAL A 114 3.46 -7.49 1.40
CA VAL A 114 3.00 -7.99 2.69
C VAL A 114 1.56 -8.46 2.61
N GLU A 115 1.14 -9.36 3.50
CA GLU A 115 -0.26 -9.66 3.74
C GLU A 115 -0.77 -8.87 4.94
N VAL A 116 -1.94 -8.27 4.79
CA VAL A 116 -2.62 -7.50 5.83
C VAL A 116 -4.00 -8.09 6.06
N PRO A 117 -4.44 -8.27 7.32
CA PRO A 117 -5.78 -8.74 7.60
C PRO A 117 -6.81 -7.62 7.35
N VAL A 118 -7.87 -7.93 6.60
CA VAL A 118 -9.04 -7.07 6.40
C VAL A 118 -10.29 -7.83 6.82
N THR A 119 -11.12 -7.21 7.65
CA THR A 119 -12.35 -7.85 8.14
C THR A 119 -13.53 -7.50 7.23
N TYR A 120 -14.19 -8.52 6.67
CA TYR A 120 -15.39 -8.37 5.87
C TYR A 120 -16.43 -9.41 6.25
N LYS A 121 -17.65 -8.96 6.60
CA LYS A 121 -18.77 -9.82 7.03
C LYS A 121 -18.35 -10.82 8.12
N GLU A 122 -17.72 -10.31 9.18
CA GLU A 122 -17.25 -11.08 10.35
C GLU A 122 -16.18 -12.13 10.04
N LYS A 123 -15.61 -12.12 8.82
CA LYS A 123 -14.47 -12.97 8.43
C LYS A 123 -13.24 -12.12 8.20
N VAL A 124 -12.09 -12.63 8.63
CA VAL A 124 -10.78 -12.02 8.37
C VAL A 124 -10.22 -12.62 7.08
N TYR A 125 -9.85 -11.76 6.15
CA TYR A 125 -9.20 -12.11 4.89
C TYR A 125 -7.79 -11.53 4.91
N GLU A 126 -6.80 -12.34 4.58
CA GLU A 126 -5.44 -11.88 4.34
C GLU A 126 -5.38 -11.33 2.91
N VAL A 127 -5.10 -10.04 2.77
CA VAL A 127 -5.01 -9.37 1.46
C VAL A 127 -3.57 -8.99 1.16
N LEU A 128 -3.17 -9.19 -0.09
CA LEU A 128 -1.88 -8.76 -0.57
C LEU A 128 -1.83 -7.23 -0.65
N ALA A 129 -0.78 -6.65 -0.09
CA ALA A 129 -0.54 -5.23 0.02
C ALA A 129 0.92 -4.90 -0.28
N THR A 130 1.19 -3.62 -0.53
CA THR A 130 2.52 -3.08 -0.78
C THR A 130 2.88 -2.17 0.38
N ALA A 131 3.82 -2.61 1.23
CA ALA A 131 4.40 -1.79 2.27
C ALA A 131 5.59 -1.03 1.71
N VAL A 132 5.64 0.28 1.97
CA VAL A 132 6.74 1.14 1.57
C VAL A 132 7.29 1.84 2.80
N TYR A 133 8.61 1.82 2.92
CA TYR A 133 9.33 2.61 3.90
C TYR A 133 9.82 3.88 3.23
N CYS A 134 9.57 5.01 3.88
CA CYS A 134 9.95 6.30 3.38
C CYS A 134 10.77 7.10 4.39
N GLU A 135 11.43 8.13 3.89
CA GLU A 135 12.04 9.16 4.72
C GLU A 135 11.40 10.51 4.39
N ALA A 136 11.27 11.39 5.38
CA ALA A 136 10.78 12.74 5.16
C ALA A 136 11.66 13.48 4.15
N TYR A 137 11.02 14.12 3.17
CA TYR A 137 11.68 14.98 2.19
C TYR A 137 11.62 16.43 2.69
N ASN A 138 12.78 17.02 2.97
CA ASN A 138 12.88 18.35 3.58
C ASN A 138 13.15 19.50 2.59
N GLY A 139 13.04 19.25 1.28
CA GLY A 139 13.33 20.26 0.25
C GLY A 139 14.81 20.28 -0.14
#